data_AF-A0A2J0L6J5-F1
#
_entry.id   AF-A0A2J0L6J5-F1
#
_cell.length_a   1.000
_cell.length_b   1.000
_cell.length_c   1.000
_cell.angle_alpha   90.00
_cell.angle_beta   90.00
_cell.angle_gamma   90.00
#
_symmetry.space_group_name_H-M   'P 1'
#
loop_
_entity.id
_entity.type
_entity.pdbx_description
1 polymer ?
#
loop_
_entity_poly.entity_id
_entity_poly.type
_entity_poly.pdbx_seq_one_letter_code
_entity_poly.pdbx_strand_id
1 'polypeptide(L)'
;MDVAQCQTMTRFLGLDNISDPTRLIPIVANHEYVYLLQQANNVDIDNTYGLSSRSGYNDIISGSNIHSLSDDAPGFFVDGDTLKKLNADYSIISLRSGLTLGARMSYTSFNDRTYYTNGYEIGYIQDIINYSLVNPMLEFKFPLPPGQFIECFMSCLYVTVDDILYISDPLCDYYDVRTGYRRFNRRITMLRAVDDGLYVSDDRVWFMKGKSNEDFERIEVYSHRAISYTDVCINGQDISDEIKGNVAIWTGENGICIGDNNGVVTNLTESRYTFTPTNQGAGFIRSKNNVRHYINSLY
;
A
#
# COMPACT_ATOMS: atom_id res chain seq x y z
N MET A 1 8.32 -43.79 0.30
CA MET A 1 7.21 -43.51 1.23
C MET A 1 7.83 -42.63 2.30
N ASP A 2 7.91 -41.32 2.03
CA ASP A 2 8.53 -40.39 2.96
C ASP A 2 7.62 -40.24 4.16
N VAL A 3 8.06 -40.80 5.30
CA VAL A 3 7.43 -40.55 6.58
C VAL A 3 7.70 -39.08 6.87
N ALA A 4 6.67 -38.24 6.78
CA ALA A 4 6.77 -36.87 7.23
C ALA A 4 7.17 -36.88 8.72
N GLN A 5 8.45 -36.63 9.00
CA GLN A 5 8.91 -36.41 10.36
C GLN A 5 8.26 -35.12 10.85
N CYS A 6 7.28 -35.27 11.73
CA CYS A 6 6.73 -34.14 12.47
C CYS A 6 7.79 -33.72 13.51
N GLN A 7 8.58 -32.71 13.17
CA GLN A 7 9.46 -32.04 14.12
C GLN A 7 8.69 -30.89 14.77
N THR A 8 8.73 -30.82 16.10
CA THR A 8 8.18 -29.70 16.84
C THR A 8 9.24 -28.61 16.90
N MET A 9 9.03 -27.51 16.16
CA MET A 9 9.92 -26.35 16.20
C MET A 9 9.27 -25.29 17.09
N THR A 10 9.88 -25.01 18.24
CA THR A 10 9.37 -24.03 19.21
C THR A 10 9.79 -22.60 18.88
N ARG A 11 10.92 -22.41 18.18
CA ARG A 11 11.51 -21.10 17.83
C ARG A 11 12.21 -21.16 16.48
N PHE A 12 12.25 -20.03 15.78
CA PHE A 12 12.99 -19.87 14.51
C PHE A 12 13.61 -18.46 14.40
N LEU A 13 14.57 -18.26 13.50
CA LEU A 13 15.34 -17.01 13.36
C LEU A 13 14.79 -16.05 12.30
N GLY A 14 13.64 -16.37 11.72
CA GLY A 14 13.09 -15.71 10.54
C GLY A 14 13.19 -16.57 9.28
N LEU A 15 12.86 -15.94 8.15
CA LEU A 15 12.94 -16.53 6.83
C LEU A 15 14.30 -16.18 6.19
N ASP A 16 14.97 -17.15 5.59
CA ASP A 16 16.12 -16.98 4.70
C ASP A 16 16.01 -17.94 3.52
N ASN A 17 15.70 -17.38 2.34
CA ASN A 17 15.64 -18.13 1.08
C ASN A 17 16.73 -17.70 0.07
N ILE A 18 17.72 -16.91 0.54
CA ILE A 18 18.89 -16.51 -0.25
C ILE A 18 20.05 -17.47 0.03
N SER A 19 20.29 -17.77 1.30
CA SER A 19 21.38 -18.65 1.72
C SER A 19 21.15 -20.09 1.26
N ASP A 20 22.24 -20.79 0.96
CA ASP A 20 22.21 -22.22 0.59
C ASP A 20 21.54 -23.04 1.70
N PRO A 21 20.44 -23.79 1.41
CA PRO A 21 19.71 -24.60 2.40
C PRO A 21 20.62 -25.52 3.19
N THR A 22 21.65 -26.06 2.55
CA THR A 22 22.56 -27.05 3.12
C THR A 22 23.59 -26.43 4.06
N ARG A 23 23.68 -25.09 4.08
CA ARG A 23 24.65 -24.30 4.85
C ARG A 23 23.98 -23.38 5.88
N LEU A 24 22.68 -23.53 6.12
CA LEU A 24 22.00 -22.82 7.20
C LEU A 24 22.47 -23.36 8.55
N ILE A 25 23.35 -22.62 9.21
CA ILE A 25 23.87 -22.99 10.54
C ILE A 25 22.87 -22.49 11.60
N PRO A 26 22.36 -23.37 12.48
CA PRO A 26 21.49 -22.93 13.57
C PRO A 26 22.26 -22.09 14.58
N ILE A 27 21.58 -21.11 15.19
CA ILE A 27 22.12 -20.36 16.33
C ILE A 27 21.66 -21.04 17.61
N VAL A 28 22.55 -21.12 18.61
CA VAL A 28 22.17 -21.58 19.95
C VAL A 28 21.62 -20.39 20.73
N ALA A 29 20.35 -20.44 21.08
CA ALA A 29 19.70 -19.46 21.95
C ALA A 29 19.03 -20.18 23.12
N ASN A 30 19.30 -19.76 24.36
CA ASN A 30 18.77 -20.40 25.58
C ASN A 30 19.00 -21.92 25.65
N HIS A 31 20.15 -22.41 25.18
CA HIS A 31 20.50 -23.84 25.08
C HIS A 31 19.67 -24.67 24.08
N GLU A 32 18.93 -24.02 23.17
CA GLU A 32 18.22 -24.66 22.08
C GLU A 32 18.79 -24.23 20.72
N TYR A 33 18.81 -25.15 19.74
CA TYR A 33 19.14 -24.83 18.36
C TYR A 33 17.95 -24.17 17.67
N VAL A 34 18.15 -22.97 17.15
CA VAL A 34 17.13 -22.20 16.44
C VAL A 34 17.53 -22.10 14.98
N TYR A 35 16.64 -22.50 14.08
CA TYR A 35 16.89 -22.60 12.64
C TYR A 35 16.26 -21.45 11.87
N LEU A 36 16.83 -21.13 10.70
CA LEU A 36 16.19 -20.29 9.69
C LEU A 36 15.22 -21.13 8.85
N LEU A 37 14.12 -20.52 8.44
CA LEU A 37 13.15 -21.14 7.54
C LEU A 37 13.46 -20.75 6.10
N GLN A 38 13.41 -21.70 5.17
CA GLN A 38 13.38 -21.36 3.74
C GLN A 38 11.98 -20.97 3.26
N GLN A 39 10.96 -21.54 3.88
CA GLN A 39 9.57 -21.30 3.54
C GLN A 39 8.71 -21.44 4.80
N ALA A 40 7.74 -20.55 4.93
CA ALA A 40 6.70 -20.60 5.95
C ALA A 40 5.35 -20.68 5.24
N ASN A 41 4.73 -21.86 5.20
CA ASN A 41 3.48 -22.07 4.48
C ASN A 41 2.27 -22.14 5.43
N ASN A 42 1.33 -21.22 5.26
CA ASN A 42 0.07 -21.14 6.02
C ASN A 42 0.25 -21.14 7.55
N VAL A 43 1.23 -20.38 8.02
CA VAL A 43 1.52 -20.18 9.46
C VAL A 43 1.42 -18.70 9.82
N ASP A 44 1.02 -18.44 11.06
CA ASP A 44 1.16 -17.15 11.72
C ASP A 44 2.41 -17.18 12.61
N ILE A 45 3.13 -16.06 12.60
CA ILE A 45 4.35 -15.83 13.39
C ILE A 45 4.00 -14.83 14.50
N ASP A 46 4.51 -15.01 15.71
CA ASP A 46 4.36 -14.03 16.79
C ASP A 46 5.69 -13.36 17.20
N ASN A 47 5.60 -12.37 18.10
CA ASN A 47 6.76 -11.63 18.61
C ASN A 47 7.74 -12.46 19.46
N THR A 48 7.37 -13.70 19.83
CA THR A 48 8.25 -14.63 20.54
C THR A 48 8.99 -15.57 19.59
N TYR A 49 8.82 -15.36 18.27
CA TYR A 49 9.26 -16.27 17.21
C TYR A 49 8.57 -17.63 17.27
N GLY A 50 7.36 -17.67 17.81
CA GLY A 50 6.50 -18.84 17.80
C GLY A 50 5.80 -18.99 16.44
N LEU A 51 5.53 -20.24 16.06
CA LEU A 51 4.74 -20.58 14.88
C LEU A 51 3.41 -21.21 15.29
N SER A 52 2.34 -20.82 14.62
CA SER A 52 1.05 -21.48 14.72
C SER A 52 0.41 -21.62 13.34
N SER A 53 -0.39 -22.66 13.11
CA SER A 53 -1.14 -22.77 11.86
C SER A 53 -2.12 -21.59 11.75
N ARG A 54 -2.20 -21.00 10.56
CA ARG A 54 -3.13 -19.88 10.31
C ARG A 54 -4.56 -20.37 10.52
N SER A 55 -5.36 -19.56 11.20
CA SER A 55 -6.80 -19.81 11.36
C SER A 55 -7.44 -19.94 9.96
N GLY A 56 -8.43 -20.84 9.85
CA GLY A 56 -9.26 -20.89 8.65
C GLY A 56 -10.04 -19.58 8.45
N TYR A 57 -10.69 -19.47 7.29
CA TYR A 57 -11.55 -18.34 6.96
C TYR A 57 -12.96 -18.85 6.65
N ASN A 58 -13.94 -17.97 6.83
CA ASN A 58 -15.31 -18.17 6.38
C ASN A 58 -15.65 -17.06 5.40
N ASP A 59 -16.38 -17.39 4.35
CA ASP A 59 -16.90 -16.40 3.42
C ASP A 59 -18.05 -15.64 4.10
N ILE A 60 -17.86 -14.33 4.28
CA ILE A 60 -18.89 -13.44 4.86
C ILE A 60 -19.76 -12.87 3.74
N ILE A 61 -19.12 -12.45 2.65
CA ILE A 61 -19.76 -11.85 1.48
C ILE A 61 -19.21 -12.55 0.24
N SER A 62 -20.12 -13.02 -0.60
CA SER A 62 -19.79 -13.47 -1.95
C SER A 62 -20.11 -12.37 -2.96
N GLY A 63 -19.27 -12.21 -3.98
CA GLY A 63 -19.44 -11.26 -5.07
C GLY A 63 -18.98 -11.87 -6.39
N SER A 64 -19.18 -11.15 -7.48
CA SER A 64 -18.76 -11.59 -8.82
C SER A 64 -17.30 -11.29 -9.08
N ASN A 65 -16.77 -10.18 -8.56
CA ASN A 65 -15.38 -9.77 -8.69
C ASN A 65 -15.03 -8.72 -7.61
N ILE A 66 -14.84 -9.17 -6.37
CA ILE A 66 -14.52 -8.28 -5.23
C ILE A 66 -13.03 -7.89 -5.26
N HIS A 67 -12.75 -6.59 -5.29
CA HIS A 67 -11.38 -6.06 -5.21
C HIS A 67 -11.34 -4.64 -4.63
N SER A 68 -10.13 -4.12 -4.46
CA SER A 68 -9.88 -2.72 -4.03
C SER A 68 -10.59 -2.34 -2.74
N LEU A 69 -10.38 -3.11 -1.68
CA LEU A 69 -10.80 -2.72 -0.33
C LEU A 69 -9.96 -1.51 0.12
N SER A 70 -10.60 -0.46 0.67
CA SER A 70 -9.91 0.66 1.30
C SER A 70 -9.36 0.27 2.67
N ASP A 71 -8.31 0.95 3.12
CA ASP A 71 -7.65 0.69 4.41
C ASP A 71 -8.54 1.02 5.63
N ASP A 72 -9.50 1.93 5.49
CA ASP A 72 -10.45 2.30 6.55
C ASP A 72 -11.52 1.21 6.76
N ALA A 73 -11.83 0.87 8.01
CA ALA A 73 -12.93 -0.02 8.38
C ALA A 73 -13.96 0.72 9.26
N PRO A 74 -15.27 0.73 8.92
CA PRO A 74 -15.89 0.27 7.67
C PRO A 74 -15.39 1.00 6.42
N GLY A 75 -15.19 0.25 5.33
CA GLY A 75 -14.48 0.71 4.14
C GLY A 75 -15.28 0.68 2.84
N PHE A 76 -14.61 0.97 1.74
CA PHE A 76 -15.11 0.92 0.38
C PHE A 76 -14.46 -0.21 -0.39
N PHE A 77 -15.20 -0.82 -1.31
CA PHE A 77 -14.67 -1.84 -2.21
C PHE A 77 -15.45 -1.86 -3.53
N VAL A 78 -14.90 -2.50 -4.55
CA VAL A 78 -15.57 -2.72 -5.84
C VAL A 78 -15.96 -4.18 -5.95
N ASP A 79 -17.16 -4.44 -6.48
CA ASP A 79 -17.61 -5.76 -6.88
C ASP A 79 -18.19 -5.69 -8.30
N GLY A 80 -17.48 -6.30 -9.26
CA GLY A 80 -17.82 -6.18 -10.69
C GLY A 80 -17.57 -4.76 -11.20
N ASP A 81 -18.66 -4.05 -11.52
CA ASP A 81 -18.66 -2.67 -12.03
C ASP A 81 -19.21 -1.66 -11.00
N THR A 82 -19.37 -2.09 -9.75
CA THR A 82 -20.10 -1.33 -8.73
C THR A 82 -19.22 -1.06 -7.51
N LEU A 83 -19.04 0.23 -7.18
CA LEU A 83 -18.46 0.70 -5.93
C LEU A 83 -19.48 0.57 -4.80
N LYS A 84 -19.04 -0.02 -3.70
CA LYS A 84 -19.85 -0.38 -2.54
C LYS A 84 -19.18 0.10 -1.25
N LYS A 85 -19.99 0.40 -0.24
CA LYS A 85 -19.56 0.58 1.15
C LYS A 85 -19.83 -0.70 1.93
N LEU A 86 -18.85 -1.16 2.69
CA LEU A 86 -18.94 -2.24 3.67
C LEU A 86 -19.12 -1.65 5.05
N ASN A 87 -20.26 -1.87 5.71
CA ASN A 87 -20.50 -1.41 7.08
C ASN A 87 -19.86 -2.36 8.11
N ALA A 88 -19.78 -1.90 9.36
CA ALA A 88 -19.16 -2.67 10.45
C ALA A 88 -19.91 -3.98 10.79
N ASP A 89 -21.19 -4.06 10.45
CA ASP A 89 -22.03 -5.27 10.56
C ASP A 89 -21.97 -6.16 9.31
N TYR A 90 -21.04 -5.86 8.39
CA TYR A 90 -20.89 -6.50 7.08
C TYR A 90 -22.05 -6.28 6.11
N SER A 91 -23.01 -5.39 6.42
CA SER A 91 -24.00 -4.96 5.43
C SER A 91 -23.37 -4.10 4.34
N ILE A 92 -23.95 -4.14 3.14
CA ILE A 92 -23.39 -3.51 1.93
C ILE A 92 -24.34 -2.45 1.40
N ILE A 93 -23.79 -1.29 1.03
CA ILE A 93 -24.53 -0.23 0.33
C ILE A 93 -23.87 -0.02 -1.03
N SER A 94 -24.64 -0.14 -2.12
CA SER A 94 -24.17 0.22 -3.46
C SER A 94 -24.18 1.73 -3.65
N LEU A 95 -23.06 2.31 -4.09
CA LEU A 95 -22.86 3.75 -4.19
C LEU A 95 -22.83 4.25 -5.64
N ARG A 96 -22.19 3.48 -6.53
CA ARG A 96 -22.04 3.82 -7.95
C ARG A 96 -21.87 2.56 -8.78
N SER A 97 -22.64 2.42 -9.86
CA SER A 97 -22.49 1.39 -10.89
C SER A 97 -21.85 1.94 -12.16
N GLY A 98 -21.56 1.07 -13.14
CA GLY A 98 -21.01 1.47 -14.43
C GLY A 98 -19.55 1.89 -14.37
N LEU A 99 -18.78 1.35 -13.43
CA LEU A 99 -17.32 1.49 -13.42
C LEU A 99 -16.70 0.57 -14.47
N THR A 100 -15.51 0.94 -14.95
CA THR A 100 -14.75 0.09 -15.87
C THR A 100 -14.41 -1.25 -15.21
N LEU A 101 -14.87 -2.35 -15.80
CA LEU A 101 -14.74 -3.70 -15.22
C LEU A 101 -13.27 -4.10 -15.02
N GLY A 102 -12.94 -4.52 -13.80
CA GLY A 102 -11.59 -4.97 -13.45
C GLY A 102 -10.57 -3.83 -13.26
N ALA A 103 -10.98 -2.57 -13.40
CA ALA A 103 -10.11 -1.43 -13.11
C ALA A 103 -9.92 -1.30 -11.60
N ARG A 104 -8.66 -1.29 -11.15
CA ARG A 104 -8.34 -1.19 -9.73
C ARG A 104 -8.66 0.21 -9.22
N MET A 105 -9.41 0.28 -8.12
CA MET A 105 -9.74 1.52 -7.43
C MET A 105 -8.70 1.86 -6.36
N SER A 106 -8.34 3.14 -6.30
CA SER A 106 -7.54 3.79 -5.25
C SER A 106 -8.42 4.82 -4.53
N TYR A 107 -8.18 5.04 -3.23
CA TYR A 107 -8.98 5.93 -2.40
C TYR A 107 -8.08 6.84 -1.55
N THR A 108 -8.57 8.04 -1.23
CA THR A 108 -8.00 8.87 -0.17
C THR A 108 -9.10 9.70 0.47
N SER A 109 -8.99 9.95 1.77
CA SER A 109 -9.98 10.72 2.54
C SER A 109 -9.49 12.16 2.74
N PHE A 110 -10.34 13.13 2.40
CA PHE A 110 -10.03 14.55 2.50
C PHE A 110 -11.29 15.41 2.62
N ASN A 111 -11.34 16.35 3.57
CA ASN A 111 -12.46 17.28 3.79
C ASN A 111 -13.85 16.60 3.86
N ASP A 112 -14.02 15.62 4.75
CA ASP A 112 -15.26 14.83 4.93
C ASP A 112 -15.74 14.08 3.67
N ARG A 113 -14.84 13.92 2.69
CA ARG A 113 -15.07 13.18 1.45
C ARG A 113 -14.07 12.04 1.33
N THR A 114 -14.51 10.94 0.75
CA THR A 114 -13.59 9.90 0.28
C THR A 114 -13.50 9.99 -1.23
N TYR A 115 -12.39 10.52 -1.73
CA TYR A 115 -12.10 10.55 -3.16
C TYR A 115 -11.69 9.16 -3.63
N TYR A 116 -12.04 8.83 -4.87
CA TYR A 116 -11.66 7.58 -5.51
C TYR A 116 -11.27 7.80 -6.97
N THR A 117 -10.40 6.94 -7.47
CA THR A 117 -10.01 6.91 -8.89
C THR A 117 -9.59 5.50 -9.32
N ASN A 118 -9.84 5.14 -10.58
CA ASN A 118 -9.42 3.84 -11.14
C ASN A 118 -8.74 3.93 -12.52
N GLY A 119 -8.32 5.14 -12.91
CA GLY A 119 -7.69 5.43 -14.22
C GLY A 119 -8.68 5.72 -15.34
N TYR A 120 -9.98 5.48 -15.14
CA TYR A 120 -11.05 5.74 -16.10
C TYR A 120 -12.11 6.68 -15.53
N GLU A 121 -12.47 6.46 -14.28
CA GLU A 121 -13.40 7.24 -13.50
C GLU A 121 -12.72 7.85 -12.27
N ILE A 122 -13.12 9.07 -11.91
CA ILE A 122 -12.75 9.77 -10.68
C ILE A 122 -13.99 10.43 -10.08
N GLY A 123 -14.03 10.53 -8.75
CA GLY A 123 -15.11 11.17 -8.02
C GLY A 123 -14.86 11.14 -6.53
N TYR A 124 -15.90 11.45 -5.76
CA TYR A 124 -15.87 11.31 -4.31
C TYR A 124 -17.20 10.85 -3.75
N ILE A 125 -17.13 10.24 -2.57
CA ILE A 125 -18.28 9.90 -1.75
C ILE A 125 -18.37 10.91 -0.60
N GLN A 126 -19.58 11.44 -0.38
CA GLN A 126 -19.91 12.26 0.78
C GLN A 126 -21.27 11.78 1.31
N ASP A 127 -21.37 11.49 2.61
CA ASP A 127 -22.60 11.01 3.24
C ASP A 127 -23.30 9.89 2.45
N ILE A 128 -22.56 8.85 2.05
CA ILE A 128 -23.02 7.72 1.22
C ILE A 128 -23.59 8.07 -0.16
N ILE A 129 -23.38 9.30 -0.64
CA ILE A 129 -23.77 9.75 -1.98
C ILE A 129 -22.53 9.89 -2.84
N ASN A 130 -22.64 9.43 -4.08
CA ASN A 130 -21.59 9.54 -5.07
C ASN A 130 -21.66 10.84 -5.87
N TYR A 131 -20.52 11.51 -6.03
CA TYR A 131 -20.36 12.74 -6.81
C TYR A 131 -19.22 12.62 -7.84
N SER A 132 -19.40 13.27 -8.98
CA SER A 132 -18.33 13.49 -9.96
C SER A 132 -17.59 14.79 -9.66
N LEU A 133 -16.33 14.88 -10.08
CA LEU A 133 -15.59 16.15 -10.02
C LEU A 133 -16.20 17.15 -11.00
N VAL A 134 -16.47 18.36 -10.53
CA VAL A 134 -17.16 19.40 -11.31
C VAL A 134 -16.13 20.31 -11.96
N ASN A 135 -16.37 20.73 -13.20
CA ASN A 135 -15.55 21.76 -13.82
C ASN A 135 -15.71 23.08 -13.04
N PRO A 136 -14.63 23.68 -12.51
CA PRO A 136 -14.74 24.88 -11.69
C PRO A 136 -15.20 26.12 -12.47
N MET A 137 -15.24 26.07 -13.81
CA MET A 137 -15.58 27.20 -14.69
C MET A 137 -14.68 28.42 -14.47
N LEU A 138 -13.43 28.17 -14.07
CA LEU A 138 -12.38 29.17 -13.86
C LEU A 138 -11.32 29.07 -14.95
N GLU A 139 -10.72 30.21 -15.28
CA GLU A 139 -9.63 30.27 -16.26
C GLU A 139 -8.44 29.41 -15.79
N PHE A 140 -7.92 28.57 -16.69
CA PHE A 140 -6.80 27.65 -16.44
C PHE A 140 -7.04 26.58 -15.35
N LYS A 141 -8.27 26.40 -14.85
CA LYS A 141 -8.58 25.36 -13.86
C LYS A 141 -9.38 24.24 -14.49
N PHE A 142 -8.92 23.00 -14.29
CA PHE A 142 -9.59 21.78 -14.74
C PHE A 142 -9.74 20.81 -13.57
N PRO A 143 -10.82 20.00 -13.52
CA PRO A 143 -10.95 18.95 -12.53
C PRO A 143 -9.77 17.99 -12.63
N LEU A 144 -9.36 17.39 -11.51
CA LEU A 144 -8.33 16.36 -11.54
C LEU A 144 -8.72 15.23 -12.52
N PRO A 145 -7.80 14.76 -13.36
CA PRO A 145 -8.09 13.69 -14.31
C PRO A 145 -8.25 12.34 -13.60
N PRO A 146 -8.96 11.37 -14.19
CA PRO A 146 -8.95 10.00 -13.69
C PRO A 146 -7.56 9.37 -13.82
N GLY A 147 -7.04 8.86 -12.71
CA GLY A 147 -5.68 8.37 -12.56
C GLY A 147 -5.56 7.05 -11.81
N GLN A 148 -4.36 6.45 -11.77
CA GLN A 148 -4.14 5.15 -11.13
C GLN A 148 -4.13 5.24 -9.60
N PHE A 149 -3.50 6.28 -9.06
CA PHE A 149 -3.39 6.51 -7.63
C PHE A 149 -3.95 7.88 -7.27
N ILE A 150 -4.49 7.99 -6.06
CA ILE A 150 -4.88 9.26 -5.47
C ILE A 150 -4.41 9.29 -4.02
N GLU A 151 -3.87 10.43 -3.58
CA GLU A 151 -3.44 10.61 -2.20
C GLU A 151 -3.65 12.07 -1.76
N CYS A 152 -3.86 12.27 -0.46
CA CYS A 152 -3.98 13.59 0.13
C CYS A 152 -2.71 13.93 0.93
N PHE A 153 -2.11 15.08 0.65
CA PHE A 153 -0.97 15.59 1.41
C PHE A 153 -1.02 17.12 1.47
N MET A 154 -0.82 17.68 2.67
CA MET A 154 -0.83 19.14 2.93
C MET A 154 -2.03 19.88 2.32
N SER A 155 -3.23 19.30 2.42
CA SER A 155 -4.49 19.84 1.86
C SER A 155 -4.56 19.87 0.33
N CYS A 156 -3.66 19.19 -0.38
CA CYS A 156 -3.77 18.98 -1.82
C CYS A 156 -4.06 17.51 -2.11
N LEU A 157 -4.83 17.29 -3.17
CA LEU A 157 -5.01 15.98 -3.77
C LEU A 157 -3.94 15.79 -4.86
N TYR A 158 -3.37 14.59 -4.87
CA TYR A 158 -2.36 14.15 -5.81
C TYR A 158 -2.92 13.00 -6.61
N VAL A 159 -2.94 13.11 -7.94
CA VAL A 159 -3.46 12.05 -8.82
C VAL A 159 -2.42 11.69 -9.86
N THR A 160 -2.12 10.41 -10.02
CA THR A 160 -1.17 9.95 -11.04
C THR A 160 -1.89 9.56 -12.32
N VAL A 161 -1.42 10.03 -13.47
CA VAL A 161 -1.84 9.51 -14.78
C VAL A 161 -0.58 9.15 -15.56
N ASP A 162 -0.30 7.85 -15.58
CA ASP A 162 0.87 7.27 -16.25
C ASP A 162 2.17 7.87 -15.70
N ASP A 163 2.93 8.65 -16.45
CA ASP A 163 4.18 9.29 -16.01
C ASP A 163 3.97 10.71 -15.42
N ILE A 164 2.73 11.14 -15.19
CA ILE A 164 2.40 12.49 -14.71
C ILE A 164 1.73 12.42 -13.33
N LEU A 165 2.22 13.24 -12.40
CA LEU A 165 1.57 13.52 -11.12
C LEU A 165 0.85 14.87 -11.22
N TYR A 166 -0.47 14.86 -11.17
CA TYR A 166 -1.32 16.04 -11.08
C TYR A 166 -1.53 16.43 -9.63
N ILE A 167 -1.53 17.74 -9.36
CA ILE A 167 -1.58 18.30 -8.01
C ILE A 167 -2.67 19.35 -7.96
N SER A 168 -3.69 19.14 -7.13
CA SER A 168 -4.79 20.10 -6.98
C SER A 168 -4.30 21.43 -6.41
N ASP A 169 -5.12 22.46 -6.58
CA ASP A 169 -5.05 23.61 -5.69
C ASP A 169 -5.41 23.17 -4.25
N PRO A 170 -4.89 23.84 -3.20
CA PRO A 170 -5.23 23.51 -1.82
C PRO A 170 -6.74 23.55 -1.56
N LEU A 171 -7.24 22.55 -0.83
CA LEU A 171 -8.66 22.39 -0.47
C LEU A 171 -9.62 22.20 -1.67
N CYS A 172 -9.08 21.95 -2.87
CA CYS A 172 -9.84 21.84 -4.11
C CYS A 172 -9.68 20.44 -4.75
N ASP A 173 -10.56 20.13 -5.70
CA ASP A 173 -10.56 18.93 -6.54
C ASP A 173 -10.26 19.23 -8.02
N TYR A 174 -9.68 20.40 -8.27
CA TYR A 174 -9.19 20.88 -9.55
C TYR A 174 -7.74 21.38 -9.44
N TYR A 175 -7.06 21.48 -10.56
CA TYR A 175 -5.66 21.91 -10.65
C TYR A 175 -5.47 23.04 -11.66
N ASP A 176 -4.39 23.81 -11.51
CA ASP A 176 -3.93 24.75 -12.53
C ASP A 176 -3.25 24.01 -13.69
N VAL A 177 -3.79 24.11 -14.91
CA VAL A 177 -3.23 23.39 -16.07
C VAL A 177 -1.83 23.86 -16.46
N ARG A 178 -1.38 25.02 -15.97
CA ARG A 178 -0.06 25.58 -16.29
C ARG A 178 1.03 25.08 -15.34
N THR A 179 0.70 24.74 -14.10
CA THR A 179 1.69 24.47 -13.04
C THR A 179 1.37 23.26 -12.16
N GLY A 180 0.13 22.79 -12.13
CA GLY A 180 -0.37 21.70 -11.27
C GLY A 180 -0.04 20.30 -11.77
N TYR A 181 1.15 20.10 -12.34
CA TYR A 181 1.62 18.79 -12.76
C TYR A 181 3.14 18.64 -12.62
N ARG A 182 3.59 17.38 -12.47
CA ARG A 182 4.99 16.98 -12.48
C ARG A 182 5.18 15.76 -13.35
N ARG A 183 6.23 15.77 -14.16
CA ARG A 183 6.58 14.64 -15.03
C ARG A 183 7.66 13.77 -14.41
N PHE A 184 7.47 12.46 -14.53
CA PHE A 184 8.39 11.41 -14.16
C PHE A 184 8.97 10.75 -15.41
N ASN A 185 9.99 9.91 -15.21
CA ASN A 185 10.70 9.32 -16.35
C ASN A 185 9.94 8.14 -16.95
N ARG A 186 9.11 7.49 -16.13
CA ARG A 186 8.26 6.35 -16.48
C ARG A 186 6.93 6.44 -15.74
N ARG A 187 6.05 5.50 -16.08
CA ARG A 187 4.79 5.28 -15.38
C ARG A 187 5.02 5.19 -13.86
N ILE A 188 4.28 6.00 -13.12
CA ILE A 188 4.26 6.01 -11.67
C ILE A 188 3.58 4.73 -11.17
N THR A 189 4.17 4.07 -10.17
CA THR A 189 3.72 2.78 -9.62
C THR A 189 3.44 2.82 -8.13
N MET A 190 3.77 3.92 -7.47
CA MET A 190 3.41 4.15 -6.07
C MET A 190 3.25 5.64 -5.86
N LEU A 191 2.23 6.03 -5.09
CA LEU A 191 2.02 7.37 -4.57
C LEU A 191 1.54 7.20 -3.13
N ARG A 192 2.38 7.58 -2.16
CA ARG A 192 2.06 7.38 -0.74
C ARG A 192 2.52 8.56 0.10
N ALA A 193 1.59 9.16 0.83
CA ALA A 193 1.90 10.24 1.77
C ALA A 193 2.41 9.70 3.10
N VAL A 194 3.35 10.44 3.68
CA VAL A 194 3.73 10.41 5.08
C VAL A 194 3.55 11.84 5.64
N ASP A 195 3.90 12.09 6.89
CA ASP A 195 3.58 13.38 7.54
C ASP A 195 4.28 14.57 6.88
N ASP A 196 5.52 14.38 6.45
CA ASP A 196 6.40 15.44 5.95
C ASP A 196 6.73 15.32 4.45
N GLY A 197 6.08 14.42 3.72
CA GLY A 197 6.28 14.30 2.27
C GLY A 197 5.49 13.19 1.59
N LEU A 198 5.80 13.01 0.31
CA LEU A 198 5.22 11.98 -0.55
C LEU A 198 6.33 11.08 -1.09
N TYR A 199 6.17 9.78 -0.93
CA TYR A 199 6.91 8.79 -1.70
C TYR A 199 6.22 8.57 -3.04
N VAL A 200 6.97 8.73 -4.13
CA VAL A 200 6.50 8.49 -5.50
C VAL A 200 7.47 7.54 -6.18
N SER A 201 6.99 6.40 -6.66
CA SER A 201 7.83 5.45 -7.41
C SER A 201 7.56 5.55 -8.91
N ASP A 202 8.61 5.64 -9.72
CA ASP A 202 8.60 5.26 -11.13
C ASP A 202 9.50 4.02 -11.31
N ASP A 203 10.64 4.11 -12.01
CA ASP A 203 11.72 3.11 -11.96
C ASP A 203 12.53 3.18 -10.65
N ARG A 204 12.42 4.30 -9.94
CA ARG A 204 13.09 4.60 -8.66
C ARG A 204 12.08 5.17 -7.68
N VAL A 205 12.41 5.22 -6.39
CA VAL A 205 11.58 5.91 -5.41
C VAL A 205 12.14 7.31 -5.17
N TRP A 206 11.26 8.28 -5.31
CA TRP A 206 11.49 9.69 -5.05
C TRP A 206 10.77 10.08 -3.76
N PHE A 207 11.39 10.95 -2.98
CA PHE A 207 10.73 11.65 -1.89
C PHE A 207 10.50 13.10 -2.29
N MET A 208 9.24 13.53 -2.23
CA MET A 208 8.82 14.88 -2.54
C MET A 208 8.45 15.63 -1.26
N LYS A 209 9.17 16.73 -0.97
CA LYS A 209 8.92 17.62 0.18
C LYS A 209 8.45 18.98 -0.33
N GLY A 210 7.57 19.64 0.41
CA GLY A 210 7.14 21.01 0.12
C GLY A 210 5.65 21.22 0.27
N LYS A 211 5.24 22.49 0.37
CA LYS A 211 3.85 22.90 0.65
C LYS A 211 3.06 23.34 -0.59
N SER A 212 3.70 23.43 -1.75
CA SER A 212 3.12 24.10 -2.91
C SER A 212 3.65 23.58 -4.24
N ASN A 213 2.87 23.80 -5.31
CA ASN A 213 3.26 23.56 -6.70
C ASN A 213 4.49 24.34 -7.18
N GLU A 214 5.15 25.14 -6.35
CA GLU A 214 6.40 25.84 -6.74
C GLU A 214 7.60 25.37 -5.90
N ASP A 215 7.35 24.85 -4.69
CA ASP A 215 8.38 24.52 -3.70
C ASP A 215 8.64 23.00 -3.54
N PHE A 216 8.20 22.17 -4.49
CA PHE A 216 8.45 20.73 -4.41
C PHE A 216 9.90 20.38 -4.71
N GLU A 217 10.66 20.08 -3.65
CA GLU A 217 11.93 19.39 -3.76
C GLU A 217 11.68 17.91 -4.04
N ARG A 218 12.34 17.36 -5.07
CA ARG A 218 12.27 15.93 -5.42
C ARG A 218 13.66 15.32 -5.30
N ILE A 219 13.81 14.38 -4.38
CA ILE A 219 15.08 13.69 -4.08
C ILE A 219 14.91 12.20 -4.40
N GLU A 220 15.88 11.60 -5.09
CA GLU A 220 15.93 10.15 -5.22
C GLU A 220 16.34 9.54 -3.87
N VAL A 221 15.54 8.62 -3.36
CA VAL A 221 15.74 8.02 -2.03
C VAL A 221 15.86 6.50 -2.08
N TYR A 222 15.50 5.87 -3.20
CA TYR A 222 15.70 4.44 -3.40
C TYR A 222 15.86 4.09 -4.88
N SER A 223 16.77 3.16 -5.18
CA SER A 223 17.17 2.83 -6.56
C SER A 223 16.33 1.75 -7.23
N HIS A 224 15.40 1.11 -6.50
CA HIS A 224 14.54 0.06 -7.03
C HIS A 224 13.07 0.50 -7.01
N ARG A 225 12.35 0.13 -8.05
CA ARG A 225 10.93 0.40 -8.22
C ARG A 225 10.09 -0.28 -7.14
N ALA A 226 9.05 0.42 -6.67
CA ALA A 226 7.98 -0.16 -5.87
C ALA A 226 6.98 -0.93 -6.76
N ILE A 227 6.62 -2.14 -6.32
CA ILE A 227 5.57 -2.95 -6.93
C ILE A 227 4.22 -2.30 -6.65
N SER A 228 3.45 -2.13 -7.72
CA SER A 228 2.22 -1.34 -7.69
C SER A 228 1.22 -1.84 -6.67
N TYR A 229 0.65 -0.91 -5.88
CA TYR A 229 -0.40 -1.14 -4.88
C TYR A 229 -0.03 -2.08 -3.73
N THR A 230 1.26 -2.26 -3.47
CA THR A 230 1.74 -2.98 -2.29
C THR A 230 1.94 -2.05 -1.10
N ASP A 231 1.87 -0.74 -1.32
CA ASP A 231 2.14 0.28 -0.34
C ASP A 231 1.00 0.44 0.67
N VAL A 232 1.37 0.66 1.93
CA VAL A 232 0.49 0.97 3.06
C VAL A 232 1.12 2.05 3.94
N CYS A 233 0.29 2.81 4.65
CA CYS A 233 0.74 3.76 5.66
C CYS A 233 0.45 3.20 7.06
N ILE A 234 1.44 3.25 7.95
CA ILE A 234 1.23 2.92 9.37
C ILE A 234 1.92 3.94 10.27
N ASN A 235 1.55 3.93 11.55
CA ASN A 235 2.27 4.70 12.55
C ASN A 235 3.63 4.04 12.82
N GLY A 236 4.72 4.79 12.75
CA GLY A 236 6.09 4.29 12.92
C GLY A 236 6.33 3.61 14.27
N GLN A 237 5.61 4.06 15.31
CA GLN A 237 5.67 3.43 16.64
C GLN A 237 5.09 2.01 16.66
N ASP A 238 4.36 1.59 15.62
CA ASP A 238 3.94 0.21 15.45
C ASP A 238 5.07 -0.74 15.04
N ILE A 239 6.20 -0.18 14.59
CA ILE A 239 7.41 -0.92 14.21
C ILE A 239 8.45 -0.82 15.33
N SER A 240 8.72 0.39 15.81
CA SER A 240 9.68 0.67 16.87
C SER A 240 9.38 2.01 17.54
N ASP A 241 9.55 2.09 18.86
CA ASP A 241 9.38 3.32 19.64
C ASP A 241 10.27 4.48 19.16
N GLU A 242 11.36 4.19 18.45
CA GLU A 242 12.31 5.17 17.91
C GLU A 242 11.79 5.86 16.64
N ILE A 243 10.89 5.22 15.89
CA ILE A 243 10.36 5.74 14.63
C ILE A 243 9.13 6.57 14.94
N LYS A 244 9.16 7.86 14.57
CA LYS A 244 8.08 8.81 14.88
C LYS A 244 7.26 9.14 13.64
N GLY A 245 5.94 9.22 13.87
CA GLY A 245 4.98 9.65 12.88
C GLY A 245 4.72 8.56 11.83
N ASN A 246 4.03 8.91 10.75
CA ASN A 246 3.63 7.94 9.75
C ASN A 246 4.80 7.47 8.88
N VAL A 247 4.78 6.19 8.52
CA VAL A 247 5.77 5.57 7.64
C VAL A 247 5.07 4.81 6.53
N ALA A 248 5.69 4.81 5.36
CA ALA A 248 5.26 3.99 4.24
C ALA A 248 5.95 2.62 4.31
N ILE A 249 5.20 1.54 4.15
CA ILE A 249 5.75 0.20 3.88
C ILE A 249 5.31 -0.19 2.47
N TRP A 250 6.22 -0.76 1.68
CA TRP A 250 5.88 -1.30 0.36
C TRP A 250 6.76 -2.49 0.00
N THR A 251 6.40 -3.20 -1.06
CA THR A 251 7.27 -4.20 -1.68
C THR A 251 7.99 -3.58 -2.87
N GLY A 252 9.32 -3.43 -2.78
CA GLY A 252 10.17 -3.10 -3.92
C GLY A 252 10.58 -4.35 -4.70
N GLU A 253 11.15 -4.19 -5.89
CA GLU A 253 11.60 -5.32 -6.73
C GLU A 253 12.68 -6.21 -6.06
N ASN A 254 13.31 -5.74 -4.99
CA ASN A 254 14.38 -6.42 -4.25
C ASN A 254 14.07 -6.65 -2.76
N GLY A 255 12.83 -6.45 -2.29
CA GLY A 255 12.49 -6.70 -0.89
C GLY A 255 11.32 -5.87 -0.35
N ILE A 256 11.08 -5.98 0.95
CA ILE A 256 10.11 -5.14 1.66
C ILE A 256 10.84 -3.93 2.22
N CYS A 257 10.37 -2.74 1.87
CA CYS A 257 10.98 -1.48 2.24
C CYS A 257 10.10 -0.70 3.20
N ILE A 258 10.74 0.08 4.05
CA ILE A 258 10.12 1.13 4.86
C ILE A 258 10.71 2.48 4.48
N GLY A 259 9.85 3.48 4.36
CA GLY A 259 10.19 4.89 4.19
C GLY A 259 9.68 5.73 5.35
N ASP A 260 10.56 6.48 6.00
CA ASP A 260 10.21 7.35 7.12
C ASP A 260 9.74 8.76 6.71
N ASN A 261 9.35 9.57 7.69
CA ASN A 261 8.93 10.95 7.47
C ASN A 261 10.01 11.86 6.84
N ASN A 262 11.29 11.51 6.97
CA ASN A 262 12.39 12.33 6.47
C ASN A 262 12.81 12.00 5.05
N GLY A 263 12.21 10.98 4.42
CA GLY A 263 12.63 10.48 3.11
C GLY A 263 13.74 9.43 3.20
N VAL A 264 14.02 8.85 4.37
CA VAL A 264 15.00 7.77 4.52
C VAL A 264 14.32 6.45 4.21
N VAL A 265 14.94 5.63 3.35
CA VAL A 265 14.43 4.31 2.98
C VAL A 265 15.35 3.21 3.51
N THR A 266 14.77 2.21 4.15
CA THR A 266 15.47 1.00 4.59
C THR A 266 14.80 -0.23 3.97
N ASN A 267 15.57 -1.10 3.33
CA ASN A 267 15.07 -2.42 2.92
C ASN A 267 15.25 -3.40 4.08
N LEU A 268 14.14 -3.96 4.55
CA LEU A 268 14.09 -4.83 5.73
C LEU A 268 14.49 -6.27 5.43
N THR A 269 14.48 -6.67 4.15
CA THR A 269 14.55 -8.08 3.78
C THR A 269 15.65 -8.42 2.76
N GLU A 270 16.34 -7.42 2.20
CA GLU A 270 17.34 -7.58 1.12
C GLU A 270 18.37 -8.70 1.37
N SER A 271 18.80 -8.88 2.62
CA SER A 271 19.83 -9.85 2.98
C SER A 271 19.34 -11.29 3.16
N ARG A 272 18.01 -11.52 3.25
CA ARG A 272 17.45 -12.83 3.61
C ARG A 272 16.27 -13.27 2.74
N TYR A 273 15.63 -12.35 2.03
CA TYR A 273 14.45 -12.66 1.25
C TYR A 273 14.60 -12.22 -0.19
N THR A 274 14.43 -13.17 -1.10
CA THR A 274 14.34 -12.94 -2.54
C THR A 274 13.06 -13.57 -3.08
N PHE A 275 12.53 -12.98 -4.14
CA PHE A 275 11.36 -13.46 -4.87
C PHE A 275 11.44 -12.98 -6.32
N THR A 276 10.63 -13.55 -7.20
CA THR A 276 10.51 -13.04 -8.57
C THR A 276 9.56 -11.84 -8.55
N PRO A 277 10.02 -10.63 -8.87
CA PRO A 277 9.17 -9.45 -8.85
C PRO A 277 8.07 -9.57 -9.91
N THR A 278 6.86 -9.14 -9.54
CA THR A 278 5.73 -8.96 -10.44
C THR A 278 5.46 -7.47 -10.65
N ASN A 279 4.61 -7.12 -11.62
CA ASN A 279 4.30 -5.73 -11.89
C ASN A 279 3.29 -5.12 -10.91
N GLN A 280 2.52 -5.96 -10.22
CA GLN A 280 1.44 -5.58 -9.33
C GLN A 280 1.34 -6.51 -8.12
N GLY A 281 0.80 -5.98 -7.03
CA GLY A 281 0.40 -6.78 -5.88
C GLY A 281 -0.68 -6.10 -5.07
N ALA A 282 -0.91 -6.58 -3.87
CA ALA A 282 -1.74 -5.92 -2.87
C ALA A 282 -1.01 -6.00 -1.53
N GLY A 283 -0.93 -4.88 -0.80
CA GLY A 283 -0.44 -4.82 0.57
C GLY A 283 -1.60 -4.58 1.53
N PHE A 284 -1.55 -5.18 2.72
CA PHE A 284 -2.45 -4.84 3.81
C PHE A 284 -1.81 -5.10 5.17
N ILE A 285 -2.31 -4.42 6.20
CA ILE A 285 -1.88 -4.64 7.58
C ILE A 285 -2.89 -5.51 8.30
N ARG A 286 -2.44 -6.63 8.85
CA ARG A 286 -3.23 -7.53 9.70
C ARG A 286 -2.76 -7.46 11.14
N SER A 287 -3.67 -7.12 12.05
CA SER A 287 -3.42 -7.21 13.49
C SER A 287 -3.98 -8.54 14.03
N LYS A 288 -3.13 -9.34 14.69
CA LYS A 288 -3.52 -10.59 15.36
C LYS A 288 -2.70 -10.76 16.64
N ASN A 289 -3.36 -11.00 17.78
CA ASN A 289 -2.70 -11.24 19.07
C ASN A 289 -1.67 -10.14 19.44
N ASN A 290 -2.02 -8.86 19.22
CA ASN A 290 -1.13 -7.70 19.40
C ASN A 290 0.14 -7.70 18.52
N VAL A 291 0.18 -8.52 17.48
CA VAL A 291 1.22 -8.50 16.44
C VAL A 291 0.62 -7.94 15.17
N ARG A 292 1.34 -7.01 14.54
CA ARG A 292 0.98 -6.46 13.23
C ARG A 292 1.81 -7.11 12.15
N HIS A 293 1.14 -7.54 11.09
CA HIS A 293 1.75 -8.15 9.93
C HIS A 293 1.48 -7.30 8.71
N TYR A 294 2.53 -6.82 8.06
CA TYR A 294 2.44 -6.43 6.67
C TYR A 294 2.33 -7.71 5.84
N ILE A 295 1.24 -7.83 5.09
CA ILE A 295 0.96 -8.96 4.22
C ILE A 295 0.85 -8.44 2.81
N ASN A 296 1.60 -9.06 1.91
CA ASN A 296 1.50 -8.79 0.49
C ASN A 296 1.10 -10.03 -0.31
N SER A 297 0.45 -9.79 -1.44
CA SER A 297 0.22 -10.77 -2.50
C SER A 297 0.73 -10.18 -3.80
N LEU A 298 1.49 -10.95 -4.58
CA LEU A 298 2.13 -10.51 -5.82
C LEU A 298 1.56 -11.34 -6.99
N TYR A 299 1.20 -10.68 -8.08
CA TYR A 299 0.59 -11.31 -9.26
C TYR A 299 0.85 -10.55 -10.57
#